data_AF-A0A6N7BJ34-F1
#
_entry.id   AF-A0A6N7BJ34-F1
#
_cell.length_a   1.000
_cell.length_b   1.000
_cell.length_c   1.000
_cell.angle_alpha   90.00
_cell.angle_beta   90.00
_cell.angle_gamma   90.00
#
_symmetry.space_group_name_H-M   'P 1'
#
loop_
_entity.id
_entity.type
_entity.pdbx_description
1 polymer ?
#
loop_
_entity_poly.entity_id
_entity_poly.type
_entity_poly.pdbx_seq_one_letter_code
_entity_poly.pdbx_strand_id
1 'polypeptide(L)'
;MKLKIALLVLLCFSVGMAQQKDKKQSADKGKWEELKEYPKPITPIQPEYPQLAKLAGIEGKVYVEALISENGNVVEIKSLKSDHETLMIDAIEAVRRTKFSPGISKDGKKVKAWVVIPISFKLDDKEKEAENAPQGAMAHVSDEAEPEMNAMVAVEKLPEMVEAATPDYPEEAKKNNITGKTFVKVLIDKEGNPKKAVVIKSQNELFNQPAVDAALKSKFTPALQGGKPIAVWIVLPYRFTLDEGVENKSRLINVFECDSEVAVKEKYDNYVSMKGLVSDSDGKPTNDFKIEKIESTIHVGEESVFLKLVQNKNKFSLYHCVARKGLKVYWFGGTNLDKLFAFVEEYKKKNNL
;
A
#
# COMPACT_ATOMS: atom_id res chain seq x y z
N MET A 1 -44.95 26.31 -41.20
CA MET A 1 -44.84 24.96 -40.60
C MET A 1 -43.64 24.97 -39.65
N LYS A 2 -43.91 24.87 -38.35
CA LYS A 2 -43.02 24.73 -37.17
C LYS A 2 -41.53 25.17 -37.25
N LEU A 3 -41.36 26.38 -36.74
CA LEU A 3 -40.27 26.97 -35.97
C LEU A 3 -39.62 26.03 -34.91
N LYS A 4 -38.28 25.95 -34.90
CA LYS A 4 -37.37 25.71 -33.76
C LYS A 4 -36.02 26.33 -34.17
N ILE A 5 -35.66 27.58 -33.85
CA ILE A 5 -35.24 28.15 -32.55
C ILE A 5 -34.43 27.16 -31.69
N ALA A 6 -33.10 27.36 -31.66
CA ALA A 6 -32.26 27.52 -30.47
C ALA A 6 -30.78 27.52 -30.92
N LEU A 7 -30.21 28.69 -31.19
CA LEU A 7 -29.32 29.43 -30.27
C LEU A 7 -27.89 28.89 -30.29
N LEU A 8 -27.09 29.45 -31.19
CA LEU A 8 -25.65 29.30 -31.29
C LEU A 8 -25.03 30.68 -31.01
N VAL A 9 -24.66 30.95 -29.74
CA VAL A 9 -23.75 32.05 -29.36
C VAL A 9 -22.93 31.64 -28.13
N LEU A 10 -21.62 31.83 -28.29
CA LEU A 10 -20.50 31.82 -27.34
C LEU A 10 -20.82 32.18 -25.87
N LEU A 11 -20.09 31.54 -24.94
CA LEU A 11 -19.29 32.23 -23.91
C LEU A 11 -18.33 31.28 -23.16
N CYS A 12 -17.12 31.78 -22.93
CA CYS A 12 -15.95 31.20 -22.25
C CYS A 12 -16.24 30.50 -20.92
N PHE A 13 -15.47 29.45 -20.60
CA PHE A 13 -14.87 29.17 -19.27
C PHE A 13 -13.75 28.13 -19.49
N SER A 14 -12.51 28.54 -19.74
CA SER A 14 -11.39 28.54 -18.79
C SER A 14 -11.26 27.28 -17.93
N VAL A 15 -10.13 26.59 -18.13
CA VAL A 15 -9.31 25.83 -17.16
C VAL A 15 -10.05 25.26 -15.94
N GLY A 16 -10.24 23.95 -15.94
CA GLY A 16 -10.55 23.17 -14.75
C GLY A 16 -9.53 22.08 -14.57
N MET A 17 -8.36 22.42 -14.01
CA MET A 17 -7.55 21.45 -13.28
C MET A 17 -8.51 20.70 -12.35
N ALA A 18 -8.67 19.39 -12.56
CA ALA A 18 -9.44 18.56 -11.67
C ALA A 18 -8.78 18.65 -10.29
N GLN A 19 -9.39 19.46 -9.42
CA GLN A 19 -8.97 19.69 -8.06
C GLN A 19 -9.01 18.35 -7.32
N GLN A 20 -7.82 17.83 -7.08
CA GLN A 20 -7.54 16.87 -6.02
C GLN A 20 -8.13 17.46 -4.73
N LYS A 21 -9.17 16.80 -4.18
CA LYS A 21 -9.71 17.15 -2.87
C LYS A 21 -8.64 16.83 -1.83
N ASP A 22 -7.80 17.82 -1.55
CA ASP A 22 -6.73 17.78 -0.57
C ASP A 22 -7.30 17.51 0.83
N LYS A 23 -6.97 16.34 1.40
CA LYS A 23 -6.92 16.18 2.85
C LYS A 23 -5.74 17.01 3.35
N LYS A 24 -6.01 18.25 3.76
CA LYS A 24 -4.99 19.18 4.31
C LYS A 24 -4.84 18.92 5.82
N GLN A 25 -3.68 18.45 6.28
CA GLN A 25 -3.42 18.16 7.70
C GLN A 25 -2.08 18.72 8.26
N SER A 26 -2.25 19.65 9.22
CA SER A 26 -1.59 20.04 10.49
C SER A 26 -0.10 19.81 10.85
N ALA A 27 0.61 20.87 11.26
CA ALA A 27 1.83 20.80 12.05
C ALA A 27 1.65 21.50 13.43
N ASP A 28 1.76 20.70 14.50
CA ASP A 28 1.66 21.07 15.92
C ASP A 28 0.25 21.39 16.46
N LYS A 29 0.00 20.99 17.70
CA LYS A 29 -1.30 20.84 18.39
C LYS A 29 -2.38 21.87 18.00
N GLY A 30 -3.23 21.50 17.04
CA GLY A 30 -4.63 21.97 16.94
C GLY A 30 -4.88 23.40 16.45
N LYS A 31 -3.89 24.13 15.92
CA LYS A 31 -4.13 25.43 15.25
C LYS A 31 -3.94 25.32 13.74
N TRP A 32 -5.02 25.55 13.01
CA TRP A 32 -5.04 25.61 11.55
C TRP A 32 -4.61 27.02 11.11
N GLU A 33 -3.53 27.10 10.34
CA GLU A 33 -3.06 28.36 9.76
C GLU A 33 -3.00 28.22 8.23
N GLU A 34 -3.71 29.11 7.53
CA GLU A 34 -3.70 29.13 6.07
C GLU A 34 -2.39 29.73 5.56
N LEU A 35 -1.70 29.00 4.69
CA LEU A 35 -0.43 29.43 4.12
C LEU A 35 -0.66 30.35 2.92
N LYS A 36 0.08 31.45 2.90
CA LYS A 36 0.28 32.28 1.71
C LYS A 36 1.20 31.58 0.71
N GLU A 37 2.25 30.92 1.20
CA GLU A 37 3.19 30.17 0.36
C GLU A 37 3.50 28.80 0.97
N TYR A 38 3.50 27.77 0.14
CA TYR A 38 3.81 26.40 0.55
C TYR A 38 5.31 26.11 0.38
N PRO A 39 5.87 25.18 1.17
CA PRO A 39 7.22 24.68 0.96
C PRO A 39 7.45 24.19 -0.46
N LYS A 40 8.55 24.63 -1.07
CA LYS A 40 9.02 24.19 -2.39
C LYS A 40 10.46 23.70 -2.27
N PRO A 41 10.85 22.65 -3.00
CA PRO A 41 12.23 22.21 -2.99
C PRO A 41 13.13 23.32 -3.57
N ILE A 42 14.25 23.61 -2.89
CA ILE A 42 15.19 24.65 -3.32
C ILE A 42 15.96 24.18 -4.56
N THR A 43 16.28 22.90 -4.61
CA THR A 43 16.90 22.22 -5.76
C THR A 43 15.95 21.16 -6.30
N PRO A 44 16.00 20.83 -7.61
CA PRO A 44 15.26 19.69 -8.14
C PRO A 44 15.52 18.43 -7.32
N ILE A 45 14.45 17.71 -6.98
CA ILE A 45 14.56 16.46 -6.24
C ILE A 45 15.06 15.40 -7.22
N GLN A 46 16.23 14.84 -6.94
CA GLN A 46 16.84 13.78 -7.74
C GLN A 46 16.75 12.46 -6.97
N PRO A 47 15.70 11.65 -7.21
CA PRO A 47 15.67 10.31 -6.65
C PRO A 47 16.70 9.42 -7.34
N GLU A 48 17.34 8.57 -6.56
CA GLU A 48 18.15 7.49 -7.12
C GLU A 48 17.18 6.46 -7.73
N TYR A 49 17.35 6.14 -9.01
CA TYR A 49 16.48 5.15 -9.66
C TYR A 49 16.87 3.76 -9.14
N PRO A 50 15.97 3.01 -8.48
CA PRO A 50 16.31 1.67 -8.03
C PRO A 50 16.70 0.81 -9.22
N GLN A 51 17.88 0.18 -9.18
CA GLN A 51 18.42 -0.55 -10.33
C GLN A 51 17.47 -1.66 -10.80
N LEU A 52 16.81 -2.37 -9.87
CA LEU A 52 15.81 -3.38 -10.21
C LEU A 52 14.57 -2.79 -10.88
N ALA A 53 14.12 -1.59 -10.48
CA ALA A 53 13.00 -0.91 -11.11
C ALA A 53 13.38 -0.39 -12.51
N LYS A 54 14.62 0.08 -12.67
CA LYS A 54 15.19 0.49 -13.97
C LYS A 54 15.24 -0.68 -14.95
N LEU A 55 15.73 -1.84 -14.50
CA LEU A 55 15.80 -3.06 -15.32
C LEU A 55 14.42 -3.63 -15.65
N ALA A 56 13.46 -3.53 -14.73
CA ALA A 56 12.09 -4.01 -14.95
C ALA A 56 11.21 -3.01 -15.72
N GLY A 57 11.77 -1.89 -16.21
CA GLY A 57 10.99 -0.86 -16.92
C GLY A 57 9.93 -0.16 -16.07
N ILE A 58 10.03 -0.24 -14.74
CA ILE A 58 9.01 0.26 -13.81
C ILE A 58 9.19 1.77 -13.65
N GLU A 59 8.37 2.52 -14.37
CA GLU A 59 8.22 3.98 -14.26
C GLU A 59 7.02 4.35 -13.37
N GLY A 60 6.92 5.60 -12.91
CA GLY A 60 5.72 6.03 -12.20
C GLY A 60 5.91 7.24 -11.29
N LYS A 61 4.85 7.59 -10.55
CA LYS A 61 4.89 8.68 -9.56
C LYS A 61 4.73 8.14 -8.14
N VAL A 62 5.52 8.67 -7.22
CA VAL A 62 5.42 8.43 -5.78
C VAL A 62 5.01 9.72 -5.10
N TYR A 63 3.99 9.68 -4.25
CA TYR A 63 3.54 10.85 -3.49
C TYR A 63 4.01 10.74 -2.05
N VAL A 64 4.89 11.65 -1.64
CA VAL A 64 5.49 11.70 -0.30
C VAL A 64 4.89 12.87 0.46
N GLU A 65 4.24 12.62 1.59
CA GLU A 65 3.79 13.67 2.51
C GLU A 65 4.94 14.00 3.46
N ALA A 66 5.36 15.25 3.53
CA ALA A 66 6.47 15.66 4.39
C ALA A 66 6.13 16.90 5.20
N LEU A 67 6.50 16.88 6.48
CA LEU A 67 6.47 18.02 7.36
C LEU A 67 7.77 18.81 7.20
N ILE A 68 7.67 20.03 6.71
CA ILE A 68 8.80 20.94 6.53
C ILE A 68 8.83 21.92 7.70
N SER A 69 10.01 22.11 8.29
CA SER A 69 10.24 23.09 9.35
C SER A 69 10.27 24.54 8.84
N GLU A 70 10.24 25.49 9.78
CA GLU A 70 10.41 26.93 9.55
C GLU A 70 11.77 27.27 8.91
N ASN A 71 12.73 26.36 9.00
CA ASN A 71 14.05 26.46 8.40
C ASN A 71 14.19 25.65 7.10
N GLY A 72 13.11 25.03 6.62
CA GLY A 72 13.12 24.30 5.35
C GLY A 72 13.69 22.87 5.41
N ASN A 73 13.94 22.33 6.61
CA ASN A 73 14.34 20.93 6.77
C ASN A 73 13.12 20.03 6.87
N VAL A 74 13.22 18.80 6.34
CA VAL A 74 12.21 17.75 6.54
C VAL A 74 12.28 17.23 7.97
N VAL A 75 11.17 17.33 8.70
CA VAL A 75 11.04 16.92 10.10
C VAL A 75 10.38 15.54 10.21
N GLU A 76 9.34 15.31 9.42
CA GLU A 76 8.54 14.07 9.44
C GLU A 76 8.15 13.71 8.01
N ILE A 77 8.03 12.41 7.72
CA ILE A 77 7.55 11.92 6.43
C ILE A 77 6.46 10.88 6.67
N LYS A 78 5.33 11.03 5.98
CA LYS A 78 4.27 10.02 5.85
C LYS A 78 4.19 9.58 4.40
N SER A 79 4.18 8.28 4.16
CA SER A 79 3.92 7.75 2.83
C SER A 79 2.42 7.79 2.55
N LEU A 80 1.99 8.54 1.55
CA LEU A 80 0.57 8.64 1.17
C LEU A 80 0.16 7.50 0.25
N LYS A 81 0.90 7.28 -0.85
CA LYS A 81 0.62 6.27 -1.88
C LYS A 81 1.74 6.21 -2.94
N SER A 82 2.04 5.02 -3.46
CA SER A 82 2.85 4.82 -4.68
C SER A 82 2.12 3.88 -5.63
N ASP A 83 2.29 4.06 -6.94
CA ASP A 83 1.82 3.10 -7.94
C ASP A 83 2.68 1.80 -7.92
N HIS A 84 3.92 1.91 -7.43
CA HIS A 84 4.87 0.79 -7.28
C HIS A 84 5.64 0.88 -5.96
N GLU A 85 5.50 -0.13 -5.09
CA GLU A 85 6.17 -0.16 -3.78
C GLU A 85 7.71 -0.16 -3.89
N THR A 86 8.25 -0.64 -5.03
CA THR A 86 9.68 -0.71 -5.33
C THR A 86 10.35 0.66 -5.48
N LEU A 87 9.60 1.70 -5.85
CA LEU A 87 10.11 3.07 -6.04
C LEU A 87 10.03 3.91 -4.75
N MET A 88 9.29 3.43 -3.75
CA MET A 88 8.86 4.25 -2.62
C MET A 88 10.02 4.66 -1.70
N ILE A 89 11.01 3.79 -1.53
CA ILE A 89 12.13 4.04 -0.60
C ILE A 89 13.01 5.18 -1.11
N ASP A 90 13.40 5.11 -2.38
CA ASP A 90 14.28 6.10 -2.99
C ASP A 90 13.60 7.46 -3.14
N ALA A 91 12.28 7.47 -3.35
CA ALA A 91 11.48 8.69 -3.28
C ALA A 91 11.54 9.35 -1.88
N ILE A 92 11.40 8.55 -0.82
CA ILE A 92 11.46 9.04 0.57
C ILE A 92 12.86 9.57 0.90
N GLU A 93 13.92 8.88 0.47
CA GLU A 93 15.30 9.31 0.69
C GLU A 93 15.62 10.61 -0.05
N ALA A 94 15.17 10.73 -1.30
CA ALA A 94 15.33 11.95 -2.09
C ALA A 94 14.68 13.15 -1.40
N VAL A 95 13.44 12.98 -0.91
CA VAL A 95 12.73 14.02 -0.14
C VAL A 95 13.48 14.35 1.14
N ARG A 96 13.90 13.34 1.92
CA ARG A 96 14.60 13.52 3.20
C ARG A 96 15.87 14.35 3.07
N ARG A 97 16.62 14.17 1.99
CA ARG A 97 17.88 14.89 1.71
C ARG A 97 17.67 16.28 1.11
N THR A 98 16.47 16.55 0.61
CA THR A 98 16.16 17.81 -0.05
C THR A 98 15.93 18.92 0.96
N LYS A 99 16.51 20.10 0.68
CA LYS A 99 16.20 21.34 1.38
C LYS A 99 15.02 22.03 0.73
N PHE A 100 14.08 22.51 1.53
CA PHE A 100 12.87 23.20 1.07
C PHE A 100 12.87 24.66 1.51
N SER A 101 12.07 25.49 0.84
CA SER A 101 11.61 26.75 1.41
C SER A 101 10.65 26.45 2.57
N PRO A 102 10.58 27.30 3.61
CA PRO A 102 9.56 27.16 4.64
C PRO A 102 8.17 27.52 4.11
N GLY A 103 7.13 27.11 4.83
CA GLY A 103 5.79 27.63 4.62
C GLY A 103 5.70 29.07 5.14
N ILE A 104 5.02 29.94 4.40
CA ILE A 104 4.78 31.34 4.78
C ILE A 104 3.31 31.50 5.10
N SER A 105 2.98 31.97 6.31
CA SER A 105 1.60 32.26 6.69
C SER A 105 1.08 33.56 6.07
N LYS A 106 -0.22 33.83 6.21
CA LYS A 106 -0.81 35.10 5.73
C LYS A 106 -0.13 36.34 6.32
N ASP A 107 0.32 36.25 7.56
CA ASP A 107 1.03 37.33 8.27
C ASP A 107 2.51 37.44 7.88
N GLY A 108 2.97 36.64 6.92
CA GLY A 108 4.35 36.64 6.43
C GLY A 108 5.35 35.88 7.31
N LYS A 109 4.88 35.13 8.32
CA LYS A 109 5.74 34.38 9.23
C LYS A 109 6.11 33.02 8.63
N LYS A 110 7.34 32.57 8.90
CA LYS A 110 7.79 31.21 8.58
C LYS A 110 7.18 30.24 9.59
N VAL A 111 6.52 29.21 9.10
CA VAL A 111 5.82 28.21 9.92
C VAL A 111 6.09 26.80 9.40
N LYS A 112 5.93 25.79 10.27
CA LYS A 112 5.99 24.39 9.84
C LYS A 112 4.79 24.07 8.96
N ALA A 113 5.00 23.27 7.93
CA ALA A 113 3.96 22.98 6.95
C ALA A 113 4.09 21.57 6.39
N TRP A 114 2.95 20.87 6.31
CA TRP A 114 2.87 19.63 5.53
C TRP A 114 2.71 19.95 4.05
N VAL A 115 3.43 19.21 3.22
CA VAL A 115 3.34 19.28 1.77
C VAL A 115 3.34 17.87 1.18
N VAL A 116 2.55 17.66 0.13
CA VAL A 116 2.58 16.44 -0.67
C VAL A 116 3.50 16.67 -1.87
N ILE A 117 4.54 15.86 -1.97
CA ILE A 117 5.61 16.01 -2.95
C ILE A 117 5.50 14.87 -3.96
N PRO A 118 5.21 15.16 -5.24
CA PRO A 118 5.23 14.15 -6.29
C PRO A 118 6.67 13.93 -6.78
N ILE A 119 7.15 12.69 -6.65
CA ILE A 119 8.44 12.24 -7.19
C ILE A 119 8.18 11.41 -8.43
N SER A 120 8.76 11.79 -9.57
CA SER A 120 8.59 11.09 -10.84
C SER A 120 9.82 10.25 -11.14
N PHE A 121 9.59 8.97 -11.44
CA PHE A 121 10.59 8.07 -12.02
C PHE A 121 10.26 7.89 -13.49
N LYS A 122 11.20 8.26 -14.36
CA LYS A 122 11.13 8.10 -15.80
C LYS A 122 12.47 7.60 -16.30
N LEU A 123 12.45 6.64 -17.20
CA LEU A 123 13.60 6.14 -17.93
C LEU A 123 13.76 6.97 -19.19
N ASP A 124 14.98 7.42 -19.46
CA ASP A 124 15.28 8.11 -20.71
C ASP A 124 15.27 7.11 -21.89
N ASP A 125 15.05 7.58 -23.11
CA ASP A 125 14.94 6.71 -24.29
C ASP A 125 16.22 5.86 -24.52
N LYS A 126 17.40 6.36 -24.14
CA LYS A 126 18.67 5.59 -24.13
C LYS A 126 18.72 4.46 -23.11
N GLU A 127 17.93 4.58 -22.04
CA GLU A 127 17.82 3.58 -20.96
C GLU A 127 16.75 2.54 -21.31
N LYS A 128 15.78 2.91 -22.15
CA LYS A 128 14.83 2.00 -22.81
C LYS A 128 15.48 1.19 -23.92
N GLU A 129 16.47 1.75 -24.63
CA GLU A 129 17.29 1.03 -25.61
C GLU A 129 18.19 -0.06 -24.99
N ALA A 130 18.36 -0.12 -23.66
CA ALA A 130 19.01 -1.25 -22.99
C ALA A 130 18.21 -2.56 -23.09
N GLU A 131 16.93 -2.48 -23.48
CA GLU A 131 16.13 -3.63 -23.91
C GLU A 131 16.57 -4.17 -25.29
N ASN A 132 17.31 -3.38 -26.09
CA ASN A 132 17.75 -3.68 -27.46
C ASN A 132 19.27 -3.52 -27.72
N ALA A 133 20.10 -3.26 -26.70
CA ALA A 133 21.55 -3.10 -26.88
C ALA A 133 22.23 -4.46 -27.15
N PRO A 134 23.25 -4.53 -28.03
CA PRO A 134 23.95 -5.79 -28.31
C PRO A 134 24.60 -6.33 -27.03
N GLN A 135 24.36 -7.62 -26.76
CA GLN A 135 25.02 -8.42 -25.74
C GLN A 135 26.55 -8.32 -25.90
N GLY A 136 27.21 -7.40 -25.18
CA GLY A 136 28.64 -7.17 -25.40
C GLY A 136 29.45 -6.71 -24.20
N ALA A 137 28.80 -6.31 -23.09
CA ALA A 137 29.49 -5.99 -21.84
C ALA A 137 28.75 -6.64 -20.67
N MET A 138 28.42 -7.92 -20.80
CA MET A 138 27.92 -8.74 -19.70
C MET A 138 29.04 -9.64 -19.26
N ALA A 139 29.35 -9.64 -17.97
CA ALA A 139 30.14 -10.72 -17.41
C ALA A 139 29.45 -12.03 -17.82
N HIS A 140 30.13 -12.86 -18.61
CA HIS A 140 29.83 -14.28 -18.64
C HIS A 140 29.97 -14.74 -17.19
N VAL A 141 28.85 -14.83 -16.49
CA VAL A 141 28.79 -15.62 -15.27
C VAL A 141 29.01 -17.03 -15.78
N SER A 142 30.26 -17.51 -15.73
CA SER A 142 30.57 -18.92 -15.97
C SER A 142 29.60 -19.76 -15.16
N ASP A 143 29.12 -20.87 -15.70
CA ASP A 143 28.05 -21.73 -15.17
C ASP A 143 28.22 -22.19 -13.69
N GLU A 144 29.36 -21.90 -13.06
CA GLU A 144 29.75 -22.32 -11.71
C GLU A 144 30.03 -21.16 -10.71
N ALA A 145 30.12 -19.90 -11.16
CA ALA A 145 30.46 -18.79 -10.27
C ALA A 145 29.20 -18.07 -9.75
N GLU A 146 29.02 -17.99 -8.43
CA GLU A 146 27.98 -17.14 -7.85
C GLU A 146 28.23 -15.67 -8.24
N PRO A 147 27.20 -14.93 -8.68
CA PRO A 147 27.39 -13.53 -9.01
C PRO A 147 27.79 -12.74 -7.76
N GLU A 148 28.73 -11.81 -7.90
CA GLU A 148 29.02 -10.88 -6.83
C GLU A 148 27.75 -10.13 -6.41
N MET A 149 27.65 -9.77 -5.13
CA MET A 149 26.45 -9.15 -4.59
C MET A 149 26.02 -7.91 -5.39
N ASN A 150 26.96 -7.14 -5.93
CA ASN A 150 26.66 -5.93 -6.71
C ASN A 150 26.85 -6.11 -8.23
N ALA A 151 27.02 -7.35 -8.71
CA ALA A 151 27.14 -7.63 -10.13
C ALA A 151 25.81 -7.33 -10.86
N MET A 152 25.93 -6.73 -12.04
CA MET A 152 24.82 -6.56 -12.96
C MET A 152 24.63 -7.86 -13.74
N VAL A 153 23.61 -8.63 -13.39
CA VAL A 153 23.20 -9.85 -14.10
C VAL A 153 21.93 -9.53 -14.87
N ALA A 154 21.99 -9.58 -16.19
CA ALA A 154 20.80 -9.39 -17.03
C ALA A 154 19.91 -10.62 -16.91
N VAL A 155 18.62 -10.43 -16.66
CA VAL A 155 17.65 -11.52 -16.54
C VAL A 155 16.46 -11.21 -17.43
N GLU A 156 15.99 -12.21 -18.18
CA GLU A 156 14.74 -12.14 -18.94
C GLU A 156 13.55 -12.39 -18.02
N LYS A 157 13.72 -13.28 -17.03
CA LYS A 157 12.70 -13.59 -16.02
C LYS A 157 13.32 -13.55 -14.63
N LEU A 158 12.71 -12.80 -13.72
CA LEU A 158 13.08 -12.77 -12.31
C LEU A 158 12.54 -13.99 -11.55
N PRO A 159 13.18 -14.40 -10.44
CA PRO A 159 12.65 -15.40 -9.51
C PRO A 159 11.28 -14.99 -8.99
N GLU A 160 10.29 -15.88 -9.12
CA GLU A 160 8.98 -15.74 -8.51
C GLU A 160 8.94 -16.53 -7.20
N MET A 161 8.32 -15.97 -6.17
CA MET A 161 8.19 -16.66 -4.88
C MET A 161 7.15 -17.78 -4.98
N VAL A 162 7.59 -19.02 -4.73
CA VAL A 162 6.74 -20.22 -4.71
C VAL A 162 6.22 -20.48 -3.30
N GLU A 163 7.08 -20.32 -2.30
CA GLU A 163 6.76 -20.54 -0.90
C GLU A 163 7.39 -19.43 -0.05
N ALA A 164 6.55 -18.70 0.68
CA ALA A 164 6.98 -17.62 1.55
C ALA A 164 7.12 -18.12 2.98
N ALA A 165 8.33 -18.13 3.53
CA ALA A 165 8.50 -18.37 4.97
C ALA A 165 8.20 -17.08 5.75
N THR A 166 7.42 -17.20 6.81
CA THR A 166 7.11 -16.08 7.71
C THR A 166 8.28 -15.84 8.67
N PRO A 167 8.77 -14.61 8.84
CA PRO A 167 9.80 -14.32 9.83
C PRO A 167 9.23 -14.41 11.25
N ASP A 168 10.02 -15.02 12.15
CA ASP A 168 9.68 -15.06 13.56
C ASP A 168 9.75 -13.65 14.16
N TYR A 169 8.71 -13.26 14.89
CA TYR A 169 8.69 -11.94 15.50
C TYR A 169 9.46 -11.98 16.83
N PRO A 170 10.54 -11.18 17.01
CA PRO A 170 11.34 -11.22 18.23
C PRO A 170 10.52 -10.88 19.48
N GLU A 171 10.60 -11.71 20.53
CA GLU A 171 9.88 -11.49 21.79
C GLU A 171 10.22 -10.15 22.45
N GLU A 172 11.47 -9.72 22.37
CA GLU A 172 11.91 -8.41 22.85
C GLU A 172 11.23 -7.27 22.08
N ALA A 173 11.08 -7.41 20.76
CA ALA A 173 10.37 -6.44 19.96
C ALA A 173 8.86 -6.44 20.29
N LYS A 174 8.25 -7.60 20.55
CA LYS A 174 6.86 -7.72 21.03
C LYS A 174 6.64 -6.99 22.34
N LYS A 175 7.45 -7.32 23.36
CA LYS A 175 7.35 -6.74 24.71
C LYS A 175 7.46 -5.22 24.71
N ASN A 176 8.25 -4.67 23.79
CA ASN A 176 8.54 -3.25 23.72
C ASN A 176 7.74 -2.49 22.65
N ASN A 177 6.73 -3.13 22.03
CA ASN A 177 5.92 -2.51 20.97
C ASN A 177 6.70 -2.00 19.75
N ILE A 178 7.87 -2.58 19.47
CA ILE A 178 8.77 -2.15 18.40
C ILE A 178 8.26 -2.75 17.09
N THR A 179 8.12 -1.95 16.03
CA THR A 179 7.75 -2.40 14.68
C THR A 179 8.73 -1.87 13.65
N GLY A 180 8.76 -2.44 12.44
CA GLY A 180 9.69 -1.95 11.42
C GLY A 180 9.73 -2.76 10.13
N LYS A 181 10.62 -2.35 9.23
CA LYS A 181 10.91 -3.01 7.96
C LYS A 181 12.39 -3.38 7.89
N THR A 182 12.65 -4.54 7.29
CA THR A 182 13.98 -5.06 6.99
C THR A 182 14.04 -5.45 5.53
N PHE A 183 15.06 -4.99 4.83
CA PHE A 183 15.32 -5.33 3.43
C PHE A 183 16.49 -6.29 3.37
N VAL A 184 16.21 -7.48 2.84
CA VAL A 184 17.19 -8.57 2.73
C VAL A 184 17.49 -8.80 1.27
N LYS A 185 18.76 -8.74 0.91
CA LYS A 185 19.25 -9.12 -0.42
C LYS A 185 19.58 -10.61 -0.39
N VAL A 186 19.00 -11.37 -1.30
CA VAL A 186 19.02 -12.85 -1.31
C VAL A 186 19.55 -13.36 -2.64
N LEU A 187 20.57 -14.21 -2.60
CA LEU A 187 21.08 -14.94 -3.75
C LEU A 187 20.21 -16.17 -3.97
N ILE A 188 19.51 -16.21 -5.09
CA ILE A 188 18.75 -17.37 -5.54
C ILE A 188 19.61 -18.12 -6.55
N ASP A 189 19.75 -19.44 -6.39
CA ASP A 189 20.48 -20.28 -7.33
C ASP A 189 19.65 -20.63 -8.59
N LYS A 190 20.26 -21.37 -9.51
CA LYS A 190 19.65 -21.81 -10.76
C LYS A 190 18.53 -22.84 -10.57
N GLU A 191 18.36 -23.37 -9.37
CA GLU A 191 17.26 -24.26 -8.98
C GLU A 191 16.12 -23.49 -8.27
N GLY A 192 16.29 -22.19 -7.99
CA GLY A 192 15.31 -21.37 -7.27
C GLY A 192 15.45 -21.42 -5.74
N ASN A 193 16.56 -21.94 -5.22
CA ASN A 193 16.81 -22.01 -3.78
C ASN A 193 17.64 -20.81 -3.31
N PRO A 194 17.28 -20.20 -2.17
CA PRO A 194 18.14 -19.22 -1.50
C PRO A 194 19.46 -19.83 -1.02
N LYS A 195 20.59 -19.24 -1.41
CA LYS A 195 21.93 -19.65 -0.96
C LYS A 195 22.50 -18.73 0.11
N LYS A 196 22.31 -17.42 -0.07
CA LYS A 196 22.88 -16.37 0.79
C LYS A 196 21.85 -15.27 0.98
N ALA A 197 21.81 -14.70 2.18
CA ALA A 197 20.93 -13.60 2.50
C ALA A 197 21.69 -12.59 3.37
N VAL A 198 21.61 -11.31 3.00
CA VAL A 198 22.31 -10.22 3.67
C VAL A 198 21.34 -9.07 3.89
N VAL A 199 21.30 -8.52 5.11
CA VAL A 199 20.53 -7.32 5.39
C VAL A 199 21.23 -6.12 4.74
N ILE A 200 20.53 -5.42 3.85
CA ILE A 200 21.04 -4.21 3.21
C ILE A 200 20.50 -2.93 3.86
N LYS A 201 19.33 -3.01 4.52
CA LYS A 201 18.76 -1.92 5.30
C LYS A 201 17.77 -2.46 6.32
N SER A 202 17.81 -1.94 7.53
CA SER A 202 16.85 -2.28 8.57
C SER A 202 16.48 -1.05 9.39
N GLN A 203 15.23 -0.99 9.83
CA GLN A 203 14.77 0.02 10.78
C GLN A 203 15.09 -0.35 12.23
N ASN A 204 15.32 -1.63 12.52
CA ASN A 204 15.71 -2.10 13.84
C ASN A 204 16.45 -3.44 13.73
N GLU A 205 17.60 -3.54 14.39
CA GLU A 205 18.47 -4.71 14.30
C GLU A 205 17.82 -6.00 14.85
N LEU A 206 16.85 -5.88 15.76
CA LEU A 206 16.07 -7.02 16.26
C LEU A 206 15.40 -7.82 15.13
N PHE A 207 15.10 -7.16 14.01
CA PHE A 207 14.44 -7.77 12.85
C PHE A 207 15.39 -8.34 11.80
N ASN A 208 16.70 -8.20 11.99
CA ASN A 208 17.68 -8.60 10.97
C ASN A 208 17.72 -10.12 10.80
N GLN A 209 17.99 -10.85 11.89
CA GLN A 209 18.13 -12.30 11.83
C GLN A 209 16.84 -13.00 11.40
N PRO A 210 15.65 -12.66 11.95
CA PRO A 210 14.42 -13.34 11.52
C PRO A 210 14.06 -13.10 10.05
N ALA A 211 14.39 -11.92 9.50
CA ALA A 211 14.21 -11.64 8.09
C ALA A 211 15.17 -12.45 7.21
N VAL A 212 16.43 -12.59 7.62
CA VAL A 212 17.42 -13.45 6.95
C VAL A 212 16.99 -14.92 7.00
N ASP A 213 16.54 -15.41 8.15
CA ASP A 213 16.09 -16.80 8.30
C ASP A 213 14.86 -17.09 7.43
N ALA A 214 13.90 -16.17 7.38
CA ALA A 214 12.74 -16.28 6.49
C ALA A 214 13.13 -16.26 5.02
N ALA A 215 14.07 -15.40 4.63
CA ALA A 215 14.59 -15.35 3.27
C ALA A 215 15.22 -16.68 2.85
N LEU A 216 16.02 -17.27 3.73
CA LEU A 216 16.71 -18.54 3.47
C LEU A 216 15.79 -19.76 3.49
N LYS A 217 14.68 -19.71 4.23
CA LYS A 217 13.67 -20.78 4.30
C LYS A 217 12.63 -20.72 3.16
N SER A 218 12.56 -19.62 2.42
CA SER A 218 11.61 -19.43 1.32
C SER A 218 12.04 -20.21 0.07
N LYS A 219 11.12 -20.43 -0.87
CA LYS A 219 11.41 -21.07 -2.17
C LYS A 219 10.97 -20.19 -3.33
N PHE A 220 11.74 -20.25 -4.41
CA PHE A 220 11.53 -19.44 -5.60
C PHE A 220 11.58 -20.31 -6.87
N THR A 221 11.09 -19.76 -7.96
CA THR A 221 11.49 -20.21 -9.30
C THR A 221 12.87 -19.62 -9.63
N PRO A 222 13.67 -20.26 -10.50
CA PRO A 222 14.94 -19.69 -10.90
C PRO A 222 14.74 -18.47 -11.80
N ALA A 223 15.74 -17.59 -11.83
CA ALA A 223 15.82 -16.56 -12.84
C ALA A 223 16.20 -17.17 -14.19
N LEU A 224 15.72 -16.59 -15.29
CA LEU A 224 16.06 -17.06 -16.64
C LEU A 224 16.81 -15.97 -17.41
N GLN A 225 17.83 -16.36 -18.16
CA GLN A 225 18.51 -15.54 -19.16
C GLN A 225 18.82 -16.40 -20.39
N GLY A 226 18.38 -15.99 -21.58
CA GLY A 226 18.46 -16.82 -22.79
C GLY A 226 17.75 -18.16 -22.62
N GLY A 227 16.65 -18.20 -21.85
CA GLY A 227 15.94 -19.43 -21.47
C GLY A 227 16.69 -20.38 -20.53
N LYS A 228 17.92 -20.04 -20.08
CA LYS A 228 18.70 -20.85 -19.14
C LYS A 228 18.52 -20.36 -17.70
N PRO A 229 18.33 -21.26 -16.72
CA PRO A 229 18.33 -20.91 -15.32
C PRO A 229 19.68 -20.36 -14.86
N ILE A 230 19.66 -19.23 -14.16
CA ILE A 230 20.85 -18.56 -13.63
C ILE A 230 20.65 -18.16 -12.17
N ALA A 231 21.76 -18.01 -11.45
CA ALA A 231 21.75 -17.47 -10.10
C ALA A 231 21.65 -15.94 -10.13
N VAL A 232 20.86 -15.33 -9.24
CA VAL A 232 20.68 -13.88 -9.18
C VAL A 232 20.43 -13.38 -7.76
N TRP A 233 20.85 -12.15 -7.48
CA TRP A 233 20.50 -11.45 -6.26
C TRP A 233 19.17 -10.69 -6.41
N ILE A 234 18.22 -10.94 -5.52
CA ILE A 234 16.95 -10.18 -5.41
C ILE A 234 16.86 -9.48 -4.05
N VAL A 235 15.96 -8.50 -3.91
CA VAL A 235 15.71 -7.83 -2.63
C VAL A 235 14.29 -8.14 -2.15
N LEU A 236 14.19 -8.66 -0.93
CA LEU A 236 12.94 -8.99 -0.27
C LEU A 236 12.65 -8.00 0.87
N PRO A 237 11.48 -7.34 0.88
CA PRO A 237 11.03 -6.52 1.99
C PRO A 237 10.28 -7.36 3.03
N TYR A 238 10.79 -7.39 4.26
CA TYR A 238 10.10 -7.94 5.43
C TYR A 238 9.51 -6.83 6.28
N ARG A 239 8.24 -6.96 6.64
CA ARG A 239 7.54 -6.00 7.51
C ARG A 239 7.17 -6.70 8.81
N PHE A 240 7.69 -6.16 9.91
CA PHE A 240 7.40 -6.60 11.27
C PHE A 240 6.38 -5.66 11.90
N THR A 241 5.13 -6.10 11.92
CA THR A 241 4.04 -5.42 12.61
C THR A 241 3.61 -6.21 13.83
N LEU A 242 3.39 -5.54 14.95
CA LEU A 242 2.74 -6.16 16.09
C LEU A 242 1.26 -6.16 15.84
N ASP A 243 0.72 -7.36 15.74
CA ASP A 243 -0.72 -7.58 15.69
C ASP A 243 -1.37 -7.46 17.09
N GLU A 244 -0.74 -6.76 18.02
CA GLU A 244 -1.37 -6.27 19.26
C GLU A 244 -1.86 -4.85 19.03
N GLY A 245 -2.81 -4.77 18.11
CA GLY A 245 -3.36 -3.52 17.57
C GLY A 245 -4.31 -3.73 16.40
N VAL A 246 -5.08 -4.82 16.38
CA VAL A 246 -6.26 -4.97 15.50
C VAL A 246 -7.37 -3.95 15.85
N GLU A 247 -7.11 -3.04 16.79
CA GLU A 247 -8.09 -2.09 17.26
C GLU A 247 -8.39 -0.90 16.33
N ASN A 248 -7.67 -0.65 15.22
CA ASN A 248 -8.08 0.51 14.42
C ASN A 248 -7.78 0.60 12.91
N LYS A 249 -7.35 -0.47 12.20
CA LYS A 249 -7.19 -0.35 10.73
C LYS A 249 -7.71 -1.49 9.83
N SER A 250 -8.54 -2.39 10.35
CA SER A 250 -9.37 -3.28 9.50
C SER A 250 -10.81 -3.49 10.01
N ARG A 251 -11.24 -2.74 11.04
CA ARG A 251 -12.62 -2.72 11.52
C ARG A 251 -13.39 -1.60 10.84
N LEU A 252 -13.90 -1.85 9.64
CA LEU A 252 -14.95 -0.99 9.10
C LEU A 252 -16.18 -1.19 10.00
N ILE A 253 -16.44 -0.23 10.89
CA ILE A 253 -17.71 -0.12 11.60
C ILE A 253 -18.51 0.92 10.82
N ASN A 254 -19.50 0.47 10.08
CA ASN A 254 -20.47 1.37 9.50
C ASN A 254 -21.79 1.21 10.25
N VAL A 255 -22.23 2.29 10.91
CA VAL A 255 -23.57 2.35 11.51
C VAL A 255 -24.39 3.30 10.65
N PHE A 256 -25.44 2.78 10.05
CA PHE A 256 -26.36 3.54 9.22
C PHE A 256 -27.65 3.74 9.99
N GLU A 257 -28.02 5.00 10.19
CA GLU A 257 -29.36 5.36 10.66
C GLU A 257 -30.27 5.53 9.44
N CYS A 258 -31.45 4.92 9.50
CA CYS A 258 -32.47 4.95 8.48
C CYS A 258 -33.70 5.71 8.99
N ASP A 259 -34.52 6.21 8.08
CA ASP A 259 -35.72 6.98 8.38
C ASP A 259 -36.97 6.11 8.62
N SER A 260 -36.91 4.82 8.27
CA SER A 260 -38.02 3.87 8.36
C SER A 260 -37.54 2.42 8.48
N GLU A 261 -38.39 1.54 9.03
CA GLU A 261 -38.09 0.10 9.10
C GLU A 261 -37.92 -0.54 7.72
N VAL A 262 -38.65 -0.06 6.71
CA VAL A 262 -38.50 -0.51 5.32
C VAL A 262 -37.09 -0.20 4.81
N ALA A 263 -36.60 1.04 5.02
CA ALA A 263 -35.25 1.43 4.63
C ALA A 263 -34.15 0.66 5.42
N VAL A 264 -34.41 0.29 6.67
CA VAL A 264 -33.52 -0.61 7.43
C VAL A 264 -33.45 -1.97 6.75
N LYS A 265 -34.60 -2.56 6.41
CA LYS A 265 -34.65 -3.91 5.84
C LYS A 265 -33.98 -3.97 4.46
N GLU A 266 -34.27 -3.00 3.59
CA GLU A 266 -33.63 -2.90 2.28
C GLU A 266 -32.10 -2.73 2.41
N LYS A 267 -31.65 -1.85 3.31
CA LYS A 267 -30.22 -1.63 3.54
C LYS A 267 -29.55 -2.88 4.12
N TYR A 268 -30.16 -3.53 5.10
CA TYR A 268 -29.67 -4.78 5.68
C TYR A 268 -29.52 -5.86 4.61
N ASP A 269 -30.56 -6.11 3.80
CA ASP A 269 -30.53 -7.14 2.75
C ASP A 269 -29.48 -6.84 1.66
N ASN A 270 -29.24 -5.55 1.35
CA ASN A 270 -28.16 -5.13 0.44
C ASN A 270 -26.75 -5.45 0.99
N TYR A 271 -26.50 -5.24 2.29
CA TYR A 271 -25.22 -5.58 2.92
C TYR A 271 -25.06 -7.09 3.13
N VAL A 272 -26.14 -7.80 3.45
CA VAL A 272 -26.11 -9.27 3.57
C VAL A 272 -25.80 -9.93 2.22
N SER A 273 -26.37 -9.40 1.13
CA SER A 273 -26.11 -9.91 -0.22
C SER A 273 -24.78 -9.44 -0.81
N MET A 274 -24.11 -8.46 -0.19
CA MET A 274 -22.85 -7.85 -0.66
C MET A 274 -22.92 -7.41 -2.13
N LYS A 275 -24.11 -7.06 -2.64
CA LYS A 275 -24.37 -6.82 -4.08
C LYS A 275 -23.37 -5.87 -4.73
N GLY A 276 -22.98 -4.79 -4.04
CA GLY A 276 -22.01 -3.81 -4.57
C GLY A 276 -20.55 -4.27 -4.63
N LEU A 277 -20.22 -5.43 -4.02
CA LEU A 277 -18.89 -6.03 -4.06
C LEU A 277 -18.82 -7.24 -5.00
N VAL A 278 -19.94 -7.94 -5.21
CA VAL A 278 -19.98 -9.16 -6.02
C VAL A 278 -20.69 -8.99 -7.36
N SER A 279 -21.34 -7.86 -7.61
CA SER A 279 -22.02 -7.55 -8.87
C SER A 279 -21.78 -6.11 -9.34
N ASP A 280 -21.86 -5.86 -10.65
CA ASP A 280 -21.80 -4.52 -11.24
C ASP A 280 -23.16 -3.82 -11.09
N SER A 281 -23.21 -2.57 -11.59
CA SER A 281 -24.44 -1.79 -11.67
C SER A 281 -25.57 -2.45 -12.45
N ASP A 282 -25.27 -3.46 -13.30
CA ASP A 282 -26.25 -4.20 -14.09
C ASP A 282 -26.65 -5.54 -13.43
N GLY A 283 -26.16 -5.80 -12.21
CA GLY A 283 -26.42 -7.03 -11.46
C GLY A 283 -25.65 -8.25 -11.98
N LYS A 284 -24.70 -8.08 -12.89
CA LYS A 284 -23.83 -9.16 -13.37
C LYS A 284 -22.67 -9.36 -12.40
N PRO A 285 -22.24 -10.61 -12.13
CA PRO A 285 -21.13 -10.86 -11.21
C PRO A 285 -19.84 -10.16 -11.66
N THR A 286 -19.23 -9.33 -10.80
CA THR A 286 -18.10 -8.46 -11.20
C THR A 286 -16.71 -9.03 -10.98
N ASN A 287 -16.49 -9.96 -10.03
CA ASN A 287 -15.32 -10.87 -9.97
C ASN A 287 -15.21 -11.67 -8.66
N ASP A 288 -14.59 -12.85 -8.79
CA ASP A 288 -13.75 -13.68 -7.89
C ASP A 288 -14.10 -13.92 -6.41
N PHE A 289 -15.16 -13.37 -5.83
CA PHE A 289 -15.50 -13.62 -4.42
C PHE A 289 -16.67 -14.59 -4.27
N LYS A 290 -16.45 -15.67 -3.49
CA LYS A 290 -17.51 -16.56 -3.01
C LYS A 290 -17.96 -16.12 -1.62
N ILE A 291 -19.27 -15.93 -1.42
CA ILE A 291 -19.86 -15.62 -0.11
C ILE A 291 -20.28 -16.93 0.57
N GLU A 292 -19.84 -17.12 1.81
CA GLU A 292 -20.23 -18.23 2.66
C GLU A 292 -20.84 -17.66 3.95
N LYS A 293 -22.04 -18.11 4.33
CA LYS A 293 -22.60 -17.77 5.66
C LYS A 293 -21.87 -18.56 6.72
N ILE A 294 -21.55 -17.89 7.82
CA ILE A 294 -20.88 -18.48 8.97
C ILE A 294 -21.93 -18.70 10.06
N GLU A 295 -22.08 -19.94 10.51
CA GLU A 295 -22.87 -20.23 11.70
C GLU A 295 -22.18 -19.64 12.94
N SER A 296 -22.93 -18.90 13.73
CA SER A 296 -22.41 -18.24 14.93
C SER A 296 -23.49 -18.21 16.00
N THR A 297 -23.07 -18.39 17.26
CA THR A 297 -23.92 -18.20 18.45
C THR A 297 -24.01 -16.73 18.88
N ILE A 298 -23.25 -15.85 18.21
CA ILE A 298 -23.24 -14.41 18.48
C ILE A 298 -24.42 -13.77 17.77
N HIS A 299 -25.34 -13.24 18.56
CA HIS A 299 -26.51 -12.50 18.07
C HIS A 299 -26.40 -11.02 18.43
N VAL A 300 -26.58 -10.14 17.44
CA VAL A 300 -26.48 -8.68 17.61
C VAL A 300 -27.79 -8.04 17.13
N GLY A 301 -28.46 -7.30 18.00
CA GLY A 301 -29.75 -6.68 17.66
C GLY A 301 -30.85 -7.71 17.38
N GLU A 302 -31.75 -7.36 16.46
CA GLU A 302 -32.92 -8.16 16.08
C GLU A 302 -32.59 -9.23 15.03
N GLU A 303 -31.74 -8.88 14.06
CA GLU A 303 -31.22 -9.80 13.05
C GLU A 303 -29.73 -9.55 12.86
N SER A 304 -28.94 -10.63 12.80
CA SER A 304 -27.53 -10.56 12.46
C SER A 304 -27.06 -11.76 11.65
N VAL A 305 -26.09 -11.55 10.77
CA VAL A 305 -25.44 -12.62 10.00
C VAL A 305 -23.93 -12.39 9.93
N PHE A 306 -23.18 -13.48 10.03
CA PHE A 306 -21.75 -13.50 9.75
C PHE A 306 -21.49 -14.08 8.36
N LEU A 307 -20.58 -13.46 7.62
CA LEU A 307 -20.28 -13.78 6.24
C LEU A 307 -18.76 -13.91 6.07
N LYS A 308 -18.33 -14.90 5.30
CA LYS A 308 -16.97 -15.08 4.81
C LYS A 308 -16.96 -14.83 3.30
N LEU A 309 -16.12 -13.93 2.85
CA LEU A 309 -15.87 -13.65 1.44
C LEU A 309 -14.51 -14.25 1.07
N VAL A 310 -14.51 -15.25 0.19
CA VAL A 310 -13.29 -15.97 -0.24
C VAL A 310 -12.90 -15.51 -1.63
N GLN A 311 -11.68 -14.99 -1.80
CA GLN A 311 -11.15 -14.61 -3.10
C GLN A 311 -10.57 -15.83 -3.84
N ASN A 312 -11.11 -16.15 -5.03
CA ASN A 312 -10.79 -17.34 -5.81
C ASN A 312 -9.31 -17.44 -6.21
N LYS A 313 -8.61 -16.31 -6.43
CA LYS A 313 -7.21 -16.29 -6.92
C LYS A 313 -6.15 -16.37 -5.82
N ASN A 314 -6.35 -15.67 -4.69
CA ASN A 314 -5.30 -15.48 -3.67
C ASN A 314 -5.61 -16.16 -2.33
N LYS A 315 -6.69 -16.95 -2.24
CA LYS A 315 -7.14 -17.67 -1.03
C LYS A 315 -7.28 -16.82 0.24
N PHE A 316 -7.31 -15.50 0.10
CA PHE A 316 -7.55 -14.60 1.21
C PHE A 316 -9.04 -14.55 1.54
N SER A 317 -9.37 -14.48 2.84
CA SER A 317 -10.74 -14.43 3.34
C SER A 317 -11.00 -13.12 4.07
N LEU A 318 -12.12 -12.48 3.76
CA LEU A 318 -12.68 -11.37 4.50
C LEU A 318 -13.87 -11.85 5.32
N TYR A 319 -14.02 -11.33 6.52
CA TYR A 319 -15.10 -11.69 7.44
C TYR A 319 -15.93 -10.45 7.74
N HIS A 320 -17.25 -10.61 7.72
CA HIS A 320 -18.18 -9.53 7.97
C HIS A 320 -19.28 -9.96 8.93
N CYS A 321 -19.79 -9.02 9.72
CA CYS A 321 -21.01 -9.15 10.48
C CYS A 321 -21.95 -8.01 10.07
N VAL A 322 -23.15 -8.34 9.64
CA VAL A 322 -24.21 -7.37 9.34
C VAL A 322 -25.32 -7.59 10.36
N ALA A 323 -25.75 -6.54 11.03
CA ALA A 323 -26.80 -6.60 12.05
C ALA A 323 -27.78 -5.44 11.93
N ARG A 324 -28.99 -5.57 12.47
CA ARG A 324 -29.95 -4.46 12.60
C ARG A 324 -30.57 -4.40 13.99
N LYS A 325 -30.86 -3.18 14.46
CA LYS A 325 -31.59 -2.92 15.71
C LYS A 325 -32.36 -1.60 15.57
N GLY A 326 -33.68 -1.65 15.67
CA GLY A 326 -34.54 -0.51 15.39
C GLY A 326 -34.22 0.11 14.02
N LEU A 327 -34.06 1.44 13.99
CA LEU A 327 -33.75 2.20 12.78
C LEU A 327 -32.28 2.18 12.35
N LYS A 328 -31.46 1.25 12.87
CA LYS A 328 -30.01 1.20 12.60
C LYS A 328 -29.57 -0.11 11.98
N VAL A 329 -28.70 -0.02 10.98
CA VAL A 329 -27.94 -1.15 10.40
C VAL A 329 -26.48 -1.00 10.78
N TYR A 330 -25.91 -2.08 11.33
CA TYR A 330 -24.52 -2.18 11.73
C TYR A 330 -23.80 -3.10 10.75
N TRP A 331 -22.64 -2.68 10.27
CA TRP A 331 -21.77 -3.51 9.46
C TRP A 331 -20.35 -3.46 10.02
N PHE A 332 -19.85 -4.63 10.38
CA PHE A 332 -18.52 -4.86 10.90
C PHE A 332 -17.73 -5.68 9.88
N GLY A 333 -16.48 -5.30 9.62
CA GLY A 333 -15.55 -6.04 8.76
C GLY A 333 -14.27 -6.43 9.49
N GLY A 334 -13.60 -7.48 9.02
CA GLY A 334 -12.32 -7.93 9.55
C GLY A 334 -11.64 -8.97 8.65
N THR A 335 -10.37 -9.25 8.93
CA THR A 335 -9.56 -10.23 8.19
C THR A 335 -9.31 -11.52 8.97
N ASN A 336 -9.82 -11.59 10.20
CA ASN A 336 -9.72 -12.74 11.10
C ASN A 336 -11.06 -12.93 11.83
N LEU A 337 -11.60 -14.15 11.81
CA LEU A 337 -12.93 -14.46 12.32
C LEU A 337 -13.03 -14.33 13.85
N ASP A 338 -12.09 -14.93 14.58
CA ASP A 338 -12.12 -14.92 16.05
C ASP A 338 -11.99 -13.50 16.61
N LYS A 339 -11.14 -12.67 15.96
CA LYS A 339 -11.01 -11.26 16.31
C LYS A 339 -12.27 -10.46 15.98
N LEU A 340 -12.98 -10.79 14.90
CA LEU A 340 -14.27 -10.18 14.56
C LEU A 340 -15.34 -10.58 15.60
N PHE A 341 -15.40 -11.85 15.99
CA PHE A 341 -16.30 -12.34 17.03
C PHE A 341 -16.10 -11.63 18.36
N ALA A 342 -14.86 -11.58 18.86
CA ALA A 342 -14.53 -10.90 20.10
C ALA A 342 -14.92 -9.41 20.05
N PHE A 343 -14.62 -8.75 18.93
CA PHE A 343 -14.98 -7.34 18.73
C PHE A 343 -16.50 -7.11 18.71
N VAL A 344 -17.25 -7.96 18.01
CA VAL A 344 -18.71 -7.82 17.91
C VAL A 344 -19.37 -8.03 19.28
N GLU A 345 -18.91 -9.01 20.07
CA GLU A 345 -19.38 -9.22 21.45
C GLU A 345 -19.06 -8.03 22.36
N GLU A 346 -17.85 -7.49 22.27
CA GLU A 346 -17.47 -6.30 23.04
C GLU A 346 -18.30 -5.08 22.65
N TYR A 347 -18.45 -4.83 21.34
CA TYR A 347 -19.21 -3.71 20.80
C TYR A 347 -20.68 -3.83 21.19
N LYS A 348 -21.25 -5.04 21.12
CA LYS A 348 -22.60 -5.36 21.57
C LYS A 348 -22.79 -5.02 23.04
N LYS A 349 -21.88 -5.49 23.91
CA LYS A 349 -21.93 -5.22 25.35
C LYS A 349 -21.83 -3.73 25.66
N LYS A 350 -20.93 -3.01 24.99
CA LYS A 350 -20.70 -1.57 25.20
C LYS A 350 -21.85 -0.68 24.72
N ASN A 351 -22.53 -1.08 23.65
CA ASN A 351 -23.59 -0.28 23.03
C ASN A 351 -25.00 -0.83 23.32
N ASN A 352 -25.11 -1.79 24.24
CA ASN A 352 -26.37 -2.45 24.63
C ASN A 352 -27.16 -2.94 23.41
N LEU A 353 -26.50 -3.64 22.49
CA LEU A 353 -27.10 -4.14 21.24
C LEU A 353 -27.75 -5.51 21.39
#